data_AF-A0A964JMY4-F1
#
_entry.id   AF-A0A964JMY4-F1
#
_cell.length_a   1.000
_cell.length_b   1.000
_cell.length_c   1.000
_cell.angle_alpha   90.00
_cell.angle_beta   90.00
_cell.angle_gamma   90.00
#
_symmetry.space_group_name_H-M   'P 1'
#
loop_
_entity.id
_entity.type
_entity.pdbx_description
1 polymer ?
#
loop_
_entity_poly.entity_id
_entity_poly.type
_entity_poly.pdbx_seq_one_letter_code
_entity_poly.pdbx_strand_id
1 'polypeptide(L)'
;MSLSAADRHLADGLFESASKKWPSAAESFERCVSLSPRDYGPVLAAAICRLQMGQGRAAVLLLETSPCTETPPSPPFDLRHAWLSCAARLSVGDPHGAVMAATALDGPLRQRVLAHVSFASGDLRGGVKALLSAFSRAGSERAGR
;
A
#
# COMPACT_ATOMS: atom_id res chain seq x y z
N MET A 1 22.33 2.63 25.66
CA MET A 1 21.33 3.41 24.92
C MET A 1 19.98 2.73 25.10
N SER A 2 19.00 3.40 25.72
CA SER A 2 17.62 2.91 25.81
C SER A 2 16.86 3.26 24.54
N LEU A 3 16.13 2.29 23.97
CA LEU A 3 15.24 2.54 22.83
C LEU A 3 14.13 3.52 23.21
N SER A 4 13.72 4.39 22.28
CA SER A 4 12.57 5.26 22.51
C SER A 4 11.28 4.43 22.58
N ALA A 5 10.21 5.02 23.12
CA ALA A 5 8.91 4.34 23.15
C ALA A 5 8.38 4.01 21.74
N ALA A 6 8.64 4.87 20.76
CA ALA A 6 8.31 4.62 19.36
C ALA A 6 9.12 3.43 18.81
N ASP A 7 10.44 3.41 19.04
CA ASP A 7 11.30 2.32 18.56
C ASP A 7 10.92 0.96 19.15
N ARG A 8 10.47 0.93 20.42
CA ARG A 8 9.96 -0.29 21.04
C ARG A 8 8.69 -0.80 20.36
N HIS A 9 7.71 0.07 20.14
CA HIS A 9 6.49 -0.30 19.45
C HIS A 9 6.72 -0.69 17.99
N LEU A 10 7.68 -0.06 17.31
CA LEU A 10 8.13 -0.48 15.99
C LEU A 10 8.70 -1.91 16.03
N ALA A 11 9.58 -2.22 16.99
CA ALA A 11 10.16 -3.54 17.15
C ALA A 11 9.10 -4.61 17.47
N ASP A 12 8.16 -4.31 18.38
CA ASP A 12 7.04 -5.19 18.72
C ASP A 12 6.20 -5.51 17.48
N GLY A 13 5.80 -4.48 16.72
CA GLY A 13 5.01 -4.66 15.50
C GLY A 13 5.75 -5.48 14.43
N LEU A 14 7.05 -5.28 14.27
CA LEU A 14 7.87 -6.10 13.35
C LEU A 14 7.92 -7.57 13.79
N PHE A 15 8.08 -7.84 15.08
CA PHE A 15 8.09 -9.20 15.62
C PHE A 15 6.71 -9.89 15.48
N GLU A 16 5.63 -9.17 15.79
CA GLU A 16 4.26 -9.65 15.70
C GLU A 16 3.84 -9.93 14.25
N SER A 17 4.22 -9.04 13.32
CA SER A 17 3.95 -9.23 11.89
C SER A 17 4.74 -10.40 11.31
N ALA A 18 6.00 -10.59 11.69
CA ALA A 18 6.77 -11.79 11.33
C ALA A 18 6.11 -13.07 11.86
N SER A 19 5.44 -12.98 13.02
CA SER A 19 4.67 -14.06 13.63
C SER A 19 3.22 -14.17 13.11
N LYS A 20 2.84 -13.38 12.09
CA LYS A 20 1.48 -13.29 11.51
C LYS A 20 0.38 -12.94 12.52
N LYS A 21 0.74 -12.30 13.63
CA LYS A 21 -0.20 -11.77 14.63
C LYS A 21 -0.71 -10.41 14.17
N TRP A 22 -1.43 -10.39 13.06
CA TRP A 22 -1.85 -9.16 12.37
C TRP A 22 -2.59 -8.14 13.26
N PRO A 23 -3.49 -8.55 14.20
CA PRO A 23 -4.17 -7.60 15.08
C PRO A 23 -3.20 -6.88 16.01
N SER A 24 -2.33 -7.64 16.70
CA SER A 24 -1.33 -7.07 17.62
C SER A 24 -0.32 -6.20 16.86
N ALA A 25 0.16 -6.69 15.72
CA ALA A 25 1.09 -5.94 14.89
C ALA A 25 0.53 -4.59 14.45
N ALA A 26 -0.73 -4.55 14.01
CA ALA A 26 -1.41 -3.32 13.65
C ALA A 26 -1.47 -2.34 14.83
N GLU A 27 -1.82 -2.81 16.03
CA GLU A 27 -1.87 -1.96 17.23
C GLU A 27 -0.49 -1.40 17.60
N SER A 28 0.55 -2.24 17.56
CA SER A 28 1.93 -1.82 17.83
C SER A 28 2.40 -0.76 16.83
N PHE A 29 2.13 -0.95 15.54
CA PHE A 29 2.44 0.06 14.53
C PHE A 29 1.63 1.35 14.70
N GLU A 30 0.33 1.28 15.02
CA GLU A 30 -0.53 2.45 15.24
C GLU A 30 -0.07 3.26 16.47
N ARG A 31 0.38 2.58 17.54
CA ARG A 31 1.04 3.26 18.67
C ARG A 31 2.33 3.95 18.23
N CYS A 32 3.13 3.32 17.38
CA CYS A 32 4.31 3.95 16.80
C CYS A 32 3.94 5.20 15.96
N VAL A 33 2.88 5.14 15.14
CA VAL A 33 2.35 6.30 14.39
C VAL A 33 1.94 7.42 15.34
N SER A 34 1.29 7.11 16.47
CA SER A 34 0.87 8.14 17.43
C SER A 34 2.03 8.90 18.08
N LEU A 35 3.19 8.23 18.23
CA LEU A 35 4.40 8.80 18.85
C LEU A 35 5.31 9.48 17.82
N SER A 36 5.33 8.96 16.60
CA SER A 36 6.13 9.46 15.48
C SER A 36 5.23 9.69 14.26
N PRO A 37 4.36 10.72 14.29
CA PRO A 37 3.31 10.91 13.28
C PRO A 37 3.83 11.21 11.88
N ARG A 38 5.11 11.60 11.76
CA ARG A 38 5.78 11.86 10.47
C ARG A 38 6.57 10.66 9.94
N ASP A 39 6.59 9.54 10.67
CA ASP A 39 7.21 8.31 10.18
C ASP A 39 6.20 7.51 9.36
N TYR A 40 6.49 7.36 8.07
CA TYR A 40 5.64 6.66 7.12
C TYR A 40 5.75 5.14 7.24
N GLY A 41 6.87 4.62 7.74
CA GLY A 41 7.10 3.17 7.83
C GLY A 41 6.01 2.45 8.62
N PRO A 42 5.74 2.88 9.87
CA PRO A 42 4.68 2.32 10.70
C PRO A 42 3.28 2.47 10.09
N VAL A 43 2.99 3.59 9.40
CA VAL A 43 1.70 3.81 8.73
C VAL A 43 1.46 2.76 7.65
N LEU A 44 2.45 2.53 6.77
CA LEU A 44 2.34 1.52 5.72
C LEU A 44 2.25 0.12 6.30
N ALA A 45 3.01 -0.18 7.36
CA ALA A 45 3.01 -1.48 8.01
C ALA A 45 1.66 -1.79 8.70
N ALA A 46 1.07 -0.82 9.39
CA ALA A 46 -0.27 -0.92 9.94
C ALA A 46 -1.32 -1.13 8.85
N ALA A 47 -1.26 -0.35 7.76
CA ALA A 47 -2.18 -0.51 6.62
C ALA A 47 -2.09 -1.92 5.99
N ILE A 48 -0.87 -2.46 5.83
CA ILE A 48 -0.67 -3.84 5.39
C ILE A 48 -1.35 -4.83 6.35
N CYS A 49 -1.15 -4.69 7.66
CA CYS A 49 -1.76 -5.57 8.65
C CYS A 49 -3.29 -5.50 8.58
N ARG A 50 -3.87 -4.30 8.43
CA ARG A 50 -5.32 -4.12 8.24
C ARG A 50 -5.83 -4.83 6.99
N LEU A 51 -5.10 -4.76 5.88
CA LEU A 51 -5.45 -5.50 4.65
C LEU A 51 -5.37 -7.02 4.82
N GLN A 52 -4.37 -7.54 5.54
CA GLN A 52 -4.28 -8.98 5.85
C GLN A 52 -5.47 -9.48 6.68
N MET A 53 -6.08 -8.59 7.47
CA MET A 53 -7.29 -8.88 8.25
C MET A 53 -8.60 -8.64 7.47
N GLY A 54 -8.54 -8.28 6.18
CA GLY A 54 -9.73 -7.91 5.40
C GLY A 54 -10.34 -6.56 5.79
N GLN A 55 -9.64 -5.75 6.59
CA GLN A 55 -10.12 -4.46 7.09
C GLN A 55 -9.75 -3.34 6.11
N GLY A 56 -10.18 -3.47 4.86
CA GLY A 56 -9.87 -2.53 3.78
C GLY A 56 -10.22 -1.08 4.10
N ARG A 57 -11.38 -0.83 4.71
CA ARG A 57 -11.82 0.53 5.09
C ARG A 57 -10.89 1.17 6.12
N ALA A 58 -10.43 0.40 7.10
CA ALA A 58 -9.49 0.90 8.10
C ALA A 58 -8.13 1.22 7.47
N ALA A 59 -7.68 0.39 6.51
CA ALA A 59 -6.45 0.66 5.75
C ALA A 59 -6.55 1.94 4.91
N VAL A 60 -7.68 2.17 4.21
CA VAL A 60 -7.91 3.41 3.46
C VAL A 60 -7.85 4.62 4.39
N LEU A 61 -8.61 4.59 5.49
CA LEU A 61 -8.65 5.69 6.44
C LEU A 61 -7.25 6.02 6.95
N LEU A 62 -6.49 5.02 7.39
CA LEU A 62 -5.15 5.21 7.92
C LEU A 62 -4.19 5.84 6.89
N LEU A 63 -4.29 5.44 5.62
CA LEU A 63 -3.45 5.96 4.54
C LEU A 63 -3.81 7.39 4.11
N GLU A 64 -5.06 7.82 4.32
CA GLU A 64 -5.56 9.15 3.95
C GLU A 64 -5.42 10.17 5.08
N THR A 65 -5.66 9.76 6.33
CA THR A 65 -5.68 10.66 7.50
C THR A 65 -4.33 10.78 8.18
N SER A 66 -3.33 9.99 7.76
CA SER A 66 -2.00 10.12 8.34
C SER A 66 -1.40 11.47 7.94
N PRO A 67 -0.85 12.26 8.89
CA PRO A 67 -0.28 13.59 8.59
C PRO A 67 0.93 13.51 7.65
N CYS A 68 1.44 12.31 7.43
CA CYS A 68 2.30 11.92 6.33
C CYS A 68 1.76 12.29 4.93
N THR A 69 0.46 12.50 4.70
CA THR A 69 -0.05 12.90 3.37
C THR A 69 0.18 14.37 3.05
N GLU A 70 0.45 15.22 4.05
CA GLU A 70 0.59 16.67 3.88
C GLU A 70 1.96 17.09 3.36
N THR A 71 3.00 16.26 3.57
CA THR A 71 4.32 16.44 2.96
C THR A 71 4.46 15.51 1.76
N PRO A 72 4.80 16.03 0.56
CA PRO A 72 4.99 15.18 -0.61
C PRO A 72 6.08 14.15 -0.29
N PRO A 73 5.78 12.85 -0.39
CA PRO A 73 6.78 11.81 -0.14
C PRO A 73 7.92 11.98 -1.14
N SER A 74 9.16 11.73 -0.71
CA SER A 74 10.25 11.56 -1.67
C SER A 74 10.05 10.20 -2.39
N PRO A 75 10.33 10.08 -3.69
CA PRO A 75 10.41 8.76 -4.32
C PRO A 75 11.49 7.94 -3.60
N PRO A 76 11.26 6.65 -3.24
CA PRO A 76 10.26 5.70 -3.71
C PRO A 76 9.00 5.54 -2.81
N PHE A 77 8.78 6.43 -1.85
CA PHE A 77 7.69 6.31 -0.88
C PHE A 77 6.31 6.51 -1.52
N ASP A 78 6.22 7.42 -2.51
CA ASP A 78 5.03 7.61 -3.35
C ASP A 78 4.52 6.29 -3.92
N LEU A 79 5.41 5.42 -4.40
CA LEU A 79 5.03 4.18 -5.07
C LEU A 79 4.44 3.15 -4.11
N ARG A 80 5.03 2.99 -2.92
CA ARG A 80 4.51 2.03 -1.92
C ARG A 80 3.18 2.48 -1.33
N HIS A 81 3.07 3.78 -1.02
CA HIS A 81 1.81 4.36 -0.56
C HIS A 81 0.73 4.28 -1.63
N ALA A 82 1.04 4.67 -2.88
CA ALA A 82 0.10 4.58 -3.99
C ALA A 82 -0.35 3.15 -4.24
N TRP A 83 0.57 2.17 -4.24
CA TRP A 83 0.23 0.76 -4.40
C TRP A 83 -0.69 0.24 -3.30
N LEU A 84 -0.36 0.53 -2.03
CA LEU A 84 -1.19 0.12 -0.89
C LEU A 84 -2.55 0.81 -0.89
N SER A 85 -2.59 2.08 -1.26
CA SER A 85 -3.80 2.86 -1.46
C SER A 85 -4.69 2.26 -2.56
N CYS A 86 -4.11 1.81 -3.68
CA CYS A 86 -4.84 1.09 -4.72
C CYS A 86 -5.43 -0.22 -4.17
N ALA A 87 -4.61 -1.02 -3.48
CA ALA A 87 -5.02 -2.31 -2.93
C ALA A 87 -6.15 -2.16 -1.90
N ALA A 88 -6.04 -1.17 -1.01
CA ALA A 88 -7.05 -0.89 0.00
C ALA A 88 -8.37 -0.45 -0.62
N ARG A 89 -8.34 0.43 -1.61
CA ARG A 89 -9.56 0.88 -2.32
C ARG A 89 -10.22 -0.24 -3.13
N LEU A 90 -9.43 -1.07 -3.81
CA LEU A 90 -9.95 -2.27 -4.47
C LEU A 90 -10.61 -3.24 -3.48
N SER A 91 -10.04 -3.42 -2.29
CA SER A 91 -10.61 -4.32 -1.26
C SER A 91 -11.96 -3.86 -0.71
N VAL A 92 -12.28 -2.57 -0.82
CA VAL A 92 -13.57 -2.01 -0.39
C VAL A 92 -14.54 -1.79 -1.56
N GLY A 93 -14.17 -2.20 -2.78
CA GLY A 93 -14.99 -2.01 -3.97
C GLY A 93 -15.02 -0.57 -4.48
N ASP A 94 -13.96 0.20 -4.27
CA ASP A 94 -13.76 1.54 -4.82
C ASP A 94 -12.77 1.52 -6.01
N PRO A 95 -13.21 1.13 -7.22
CA PRO A 95 -12.36 1.11 -8.40
C PRO A 95 -11.93 2.51 -8.84
N HIS A 96 -12.75 3.54 -8.60
CA HIS A 96 -12.45 4.89 -9.04
C HIS A 96 -11.30 5.49 -8.23
N GLY A 97 -11.38 5.41 -6.89
CA GLY A 97 -10.29 5.88 -6.04
C GLY A 97 -9.02 5.04 -6.22
N ALA A 98 -9.14 3.75 -6.56
CA ALA A 98 -7.98 2.94 -6.93
C ALA A 98 -7.27 3.46 -8.20
N VAL A 99 -8.02 3.90 -9.22
CA VAL A 99 -7.45 4.54 -10.43
C VAL A 99 -6.77 5.87 -10.09
N MET A 100 -7.36 6.68 -9.20
CA MET A 100 -6.76 7.94 -8.74
C MET A 100 -5.44 7.70 -8.01
N ALA A 101 -5.38 6.72 -7.10
CA ALA A 101 -4.14 6.34 -6.45
C ALA A 101 -3.08 5.82 -7.43
N ALA A 102 -3.51 5.14 -8.50
CA ALA A 102 -2.61 4.61 -9.52
C ALA A 102 -1.97 5.68 -10.41
N THR A 103 -2.36 6.95 -10.31
CA THR A 103 -1.75 8.04 -11.09
C THR A 103 -0.29 8.30 -10.72
N ALA A 104 0.08 8.03 -9.46
CA ALA A 104 1.45 8.10 -8.97
C ALA A 104 2.28 6.85 -9.31
N LEU A 105 1.66 5.80 -9.86
CA LEU A 105 2.36 4.60 -10.30
C LEU A 105 2.75 4.73 -11.77
N ASP A 106 3.93 4.25 -12.11
CA ASP A 106 4.41 4.21 -13.48
C ASP A 106 4.48 2.79 -14.06
N GLY A 107 4.55 2.74 -15.39
CA GLY A 107 4.86 1.54 -16.17
C GLY A 107 4.00 0.32 -15.81
N PRO A 108 4.60 -0.83 -15.48
CA PRO A 108 3.88 -2.09 -15.30
C PRO A 108 3.02 -2.12 -14.04
N LEU A 109 3.35 -1.36 -12.98
CA LEU A 109 2.57 -1.34 -11.74
C LEU A 109 1.22 -0.69 -11.94
N ARG A 110 1.18 0.47 -12.62
CA ARG A 110 -0.08 1.13 -12.98
C ARG A 110 -0.96 0.22 -13.83
N GLN A 111 -0.37 -0.44 -14.83
CA GLN A 111 -1.10 -1.37 -15.70
C GLN A 111 -1.68 -2.58 -14.94
N ARG A 112 -0.98 -3.08 -13.91
CA ARG A 112 -1.54 -4.13 -13.02
C ARG A 112 -2.74 -3.63 -12.24
N VAL A 113 -2.69 -2.42 -11.68
CA VAL A 113 -3.86 -1.85 -10.97
C VAL A 113 -5.04 -1.66 -11.92
N LEU A 114 -4.80 -1.10 -13.11
CA LEU A 114 -5.85 -0.94 -14.13
C LEU A 114 -6.46 -2.28 -14.53
N ALA A 115 -5.66 -3.34 -14.65
CA ALA A 115 -6.17 -4.68 -14.90
C ALA A 115 -7.12 -5.15 -13.79
N HIS A 116 -6.73 -4.99 -12.52
CA HIS A 116 -7.59 -5.34 -11.38
C HIS A 116 -8.89 -4.52 -11.35
N VAL A 117 -8.83 -3.23 -11.66
CA VAL A 117 -10.01 -2.35 -11.76
C VAL A 117 -10.94 -2.82 -12.88
N SER A 118 -10.41 -3.13 -14.06
CA SER A 118 -11.20 -3.64 -15.19
C SER A 118 -11.85 -4.98 -14.86
N PHE A 119 -11.13 -5.90 -14.19
CA PHE A 119 -11.74 -7.16 -13.75
C PHE A 119 -12.82 -6.96 -12.69
N ALA A 120 -12.60 -6.07 -11.73
CA ALA A 120 -13.60 -5.75 -10.70
C ALA A 120 -14.87 -5.11 -11.28
N SER A 121 -14.76 -4.40 -12.40
CA SER A 121 -15.88 -3.77 -13.12
C SER A 121 -16.52 -4.68 -14.18
N GLY A 122 -16.02 -5.90 -14.37
CA GLY A 122 -16.52 -6.86 -15.37
C GLY A 122 -15.99 -6.62 -16.79
N ASP A 123 -15.13 -5.63 -17.02
CA ASP A 123 -14.45 -5.42 -18.30
C ASP A 123 -13.27 -6.38 -18.46
N LEU A 124 -13.58 -7.63 -18.82
CA LEU A 124 -12.58 -8.68 -19.04
C LEU A 124 -11.59 -8.31 -20.15
N ARG A 125 -12.07 -7.65 -21.22
CA ARG A 125 -11.24 -7.29 -22.38
C ARG A 125 -10.23 -6.21 -22.02
N GLY A 126 -10.68 -5.16 -21.33
CA GLY A 126 -9.80 -4.13 -20.79
C GLY A 126 -8.80 -4.70 -19.79
N GLY A 127 -9.25 -5.60 -18.91
CA GLY A 127 -8.41 -6.26 -17.91
C GLY A 127 -7.26 -7.05 -18.52
N VAL A 128 -7.55 -7.90 -19.51
CA VAL A 128 -6.52 -8.67 -20.23
C VAL A 128 -5.56 -7.74 -20.98
N LYS A 129 -6.07 -6.70 -21.65
CA LYS A 129 -5.23 -5.74 -22.38
C LYS A 129 -4.25 -5.01 -21.45
N ALA A 130 -4.72 -4.57 -20.28
CA ALA A 130 -3.89 -3.89 -19.28
C ALA A 130 -2.83 -4.86 -18.72
N LEU A 131 -3.21 -6.11 -18.42
CA LEU A 131 -2.29 -7.14 -17.94
C LEU A 131 -1.18 -7.42 -18.95
N LEU A 132 -1.52 -7.61 -20.23
CA LEU A 132 -0.55 -7.83 -21.30
C LEU A 132 0.40 -6.63 -21.45
N SER A 133 -0.12 -5.41 -21.30
CA SER A 133 0.69 -4.18 -21.33
C SER A 133 1.67 -4.09 -20.15
N ALA A 134 1.30 -4.63 -18.99
CA ALA A 134 2.19 -4.72 -17.84
C ALA A 134 3.36 -5.69 -18.10
N PHE A 135 3.11 -6.81 -18.78
CA PHE A 135 4.14 -7.83 -19.06
C PHE A 135 5.05 -7.48 -20.24
N SER A 136 4.52 -6.88 -21.31
CA SER A 136 5.30 -6.58 -22.52
C SER A 136 6.43 -5.58 -22.27
N ARG A 137 6.21 -4.59 -21.39
CA ARG A 137 7.23 -3.61 -20.99
C ARG A 137 8.30 -4.17 -20.05
N ALA A 138 7.95 -5.15 -19.21
CA ALA A 138 8.92 -5.83 -18.35
C ALA A 138 9.90 -6.72 -19.15
N GLY A 139 9.50 -7.19 -20.33
CA GLY A 139 10.34 -7.97 -21.24
C GLY A 139 11.36 -7.13 -22.01
N SER A 140 11.00 -5.91 -22.44
CA SER A 140 11.92 -5.06 -23.21
C SER A 140 13.05 -4.47 -22.36
N GLU A 141 12.83 -4.23 -21.06
CA GLU A 141 13.86 -3.74 -20.14
C GLU A 141 14.91 -4.81 -19.76
N ARG A 142 14.57 -6.10 -19.93
CA ARG A 142 15.51 -7.23 -19.70
C ARG A 142 16.32 -7.62 -20.94
N ALA A 143 15.83 -7.30 -22.14
CA ALA A 143 16.51 -7.64 -23.39
C ALA A 143 17.58 -6.61 -23.84
N GLY A 144 17.72 -5.50 -23.10
CA GLY A 144 18.66 -4.41 -23.40
C GLY A 144 19.81 -4.26 -22.40
N ARG A 145 20.12 -5.29 -21.60
CA ARG A 145 21.32 -5.34 -20.74
C ARG A 145 22.26 -6.45 -21.16
#